data_AF-A0A3R6DJ31-F1
#
_entry.id   AF-A0A3R6DJ31-F1
#
_cell.length_a   1.000
_cell.length_b   1.000
_cell.length_c   1.000
_cell.angle_alpha   90.00
_cell.angle_beta   90.00
_cell.angle_gamma   90.00
#
_symmetry.space_group_name_H-M   'P 1'
#
loop_
_entity.id
_entity.type
_entity.pdbx_description
1 polymer ?
#
loop_
_entity_poly.entity_id
_entity_poly.type
_entity_poly.pdbx_seq_one_letter_code
_entity_poly.pdbx_strand_id
1 'polypeptide(L)'
;MKPSDFQKTIQCQFDCKLKKVVKGIVRNYRKELARRQAKEVSFCELPEIVVEKLIVWDDYESEYTTFDVCGTEIHVLDEELAEALKQLPEQSRNIVLMFFSWI
;
A
#
# COMPACT_ATOMS: atom_id res chain seq x y z
N MET A 1 -55.21 -22.87 -14.77
CA MET A 1 -55.16 -24.34 -14.60
C MET A 1 -54.35 -24.64 -13.34
N LYS A 2 -54.83 -25.49 -12.43
CA LYS A 2 -54.05 -25.86 -11.24
C LYS A 2 -52.97 -26.86 -11.64
N PRO A 3 -51.73 -26.72 -11.15
CA PRO A 3 -50.66 -27.67 -11.45
C PRO A 3 -51.02 -29.06 -10.90
N SER A 4 -50.68 -30.10 -11.65
CA SER A 4 -50.86 -31.49 -11.21
C SER A 4 -49.92 -31.81 -10.04
N ASP A 5 -50.22 -32.86 -9.28
CA ASP A 5 -49.38 -33.24 -8.14
C ASP A 5 -47.96 -33.68 -8.56
N PHE A 6 -47.83 -34.21 -9.78
CA PHE A 6 -46.52 -34.44 -10.39
C PHE A 6 -45.75 -33.13 -10.62
N GLN A 7 -46.39 -32.11 -11.20
CA GLN A 7 -45.76 -30.80 -11.42
C GLN A 7 -45.36 -30.14 -10.10
N LYS A 8 -46.21 -30.22 -9.06
CA LYS A 8 -45.86 -29.73 -7.72
C LYS A 8 -44.66 -30.47 -7.14
N THR A 9 -44.58 -31.80 -7.33
CA THR A 9 -43.43 -32.59 -6.86
C THR A 9 -42.13 -32.13 -7.51
N ILE A 10 -42.14 -31.92 -8.83
CA ILE A 10 -40.96 -31.42 -9.55
C ILE A 10 -40.56 -30.02 -9.06
N GLN A 11 -41.53 -29.12 -8.87
CA GLN A 11 -41.28 -27.78 -8.32
C GLN A 11 -40.65 -27.85 -6.92
N CYS A 12 -41.20 -28.67 -6.02
CA CYS A 12 -40.64 -28.84 -4.68
C CYS A 12 -39.22 -29.39 -4.70
N GLN A 13 -38.90 -30.32 -5.60
CA GLN A 13 -37.54 -30.85 -5.75
C GLN A 13 -36.56 -29.76 -6.17
N PHE A 14 -36.93 -28.96 -7.17
CA PHE A 14 -36.13 -27.84 -7.63
C PHE A 14 -35.92 -26.80 -6.51
N ASP A 15 -36.99 -26.40 -5.82
CA ASP A 15 -36.92 -25.45 -4.70
C ASP A 15 -36.01 -25.96 -3.58
N CYS A 16 -36.11 -27.24 -3.23
CA CYS A 16 -35.25 -27.86 -2.23
C CYS A 16 -33.77 -27.83 -2.65
N LYS A 17 -33.47 -28.11 -3.92
CA LYS A 17 -32.10 -28.04 -4.44
C LYS A 17 -31.59 -26.60 -4.45
N LEU A 18 -32.39 -25.65 -4.93
CA LEU A 18 -32.05 -24.24 -4.96
C LEU A 18 -31.75 -23.71 -3.56
N LYS A 19 -32.63 -23.98 -2.58
CA LYS A 19 -32.42 -23.58 -1.18
C LYS A 19 -31.13 -24.18 -0.60
N LYS A 20 -30.80 -25.43 -0.93
CA LYS A 20 -29.54 -26.06 -0.48
C LYS A 20 -28.32 -25.38 -1.10
N VAL A 21 -28.35 -25.08 -2.40
CA VAL A 21 -27.26 -24.39 -3.10
C VAL A 21 -27.04 -23.00 -2.50
N VAL A 22 -28.11 -22.21 -2.35
CA VAL A 22 -28.02 -20.86 -1.77
C VAL A 22 -27.44 -20.91 -0.35
N LYS A 23 -27.90 -21.83 0.51
CA LYS A 23 -27.32 -22.03 1.85
C LYS A 23 -25.85 -22.41 1.79
N GLY A 24 -25.46 -23.25 0.83
CA GLY A 24 -24.07 -23.63 0.59
C GLY A 24 -23.19 -22.44 0.21
N ILE A 25 -23.66 -21.59 -0.70
CA ILE A 25 -22.95 -20.38 -1.14
C ILE A 25 -22.73 -19.44 0.04
N VAL A 26 -23.78 -19.15 0.82
CA VAL A 26 -23.68 -18.28 2.01
C VAL A 26 -22.69 -18.84 3.03
N ARG A 27 -22.71 -20.16 3.28
CA ARG A 27 -21.76 -20.81 4.19
C ARG A 27 -20.32 -20.70 3.68
N ASN A 28 -20.11 -20.92 2.39
CA ASN A 28 -18.77 -20.84 1.79
C ASN A 28 -18.22 -19.41 1.87
N TYR A 29 -19.06 -18.42 1.55
CA TYR A 29 -18.70 -17.01 1.66
C TYR A 29 -18.28 -16.64 3.09
N ARG A 30 -19.08 -16.99 4.10
CA ARG A 30 -18.75 -16.71 5.50
C ARG A 30 -17.45 -17.39 5.95
N LYS A 31 -17.22 -18.64 5.51
CA LYS A 31 -15.99 -19.37 5.82
C LYS A 31 -14.76 -18.66 5.24
N GLU A 32 -14.87 -18.22 3.99
CA GLU A 32 -13.79 -17.51 3.32
C GLU A 32 -13.53 -16.13 3.93
N LEU A 33 -14.59 -15.41 4.30
CA LEU A 33 -14.47 -14.13 5.00
C LEU A 33 -13.72 -14.28 6.33
N ALA A 34 -14.07 -15.28 7.14
CA ALA A 34 -13.38 -15.57 8.40
C ALA A 34 -11.92 -15.99 8.19
N ARG A 35 -11.63 -16.77 7.12
CA ARG A 35 -10.25 -17.17 6.77
C ARG A 35 -9.38 -15.95 6.43
N ARG A 36 -9.93 -14.97 5.70
CA ARG A 36 -9.23 -13.72 5.36
C ARG A 36 -9.03 -12.85 6.60
N GLN A 37 -10.07 -12.63 7.39
CA GLN A 37 -9.98 -11.86 8.64
C GLN A 37 -8.97 -12.43 9.65
N ALA A 38 -8.70 -13.73 9.62
CA ALA A 38 -7.68 -14.35 10.47
C ALA A 38 -6.23 -14.07 10.02
N LYS A 39 -6.03 -13.51 8.82
CA LYS A 39 -4.71 -13.29 8.20
C LYS A 39 -4.49 -11.85 7.71
N GLU A 40 -5.57 -11.11 7.53
CA GLU A 40 -5.59 -9.78 6.93
C GLU A 40 -6.27 -8.82 7.91
N VAL A 41 -5.74 -7.61 7.99
CA VAL A 41 -6.33 -6.48 8.71
C VAL A 41 -6.57 -5.37 7.69
N SER A 42 -7.67 -4.63 7.84
CA SER A 42 -7.92 -3.49 6.95
C SER A 42 -6.90 -2.39 7.20
N PHE A 43 -6.43 -1.71 6.15
CA PHE A 43 -5.54 -0.56 6.30
C PHE A 43 -6.14 0.53 7.19
N CYS A 44 -7.45 0.74 7.15
CA CYS A 44 -8.14 1.73 8.00
C CYS A 44 -8.15 1.35 9.50
N GLU A 45 -7.88 0.08 9.82
CA GLU A 45 -7.83 -0.43 11.19
C GLU A 45 -6.39 -0.53 11.71
N LEU A 46 -5.38 -0.23 10.87
CA LEU A 46 -3.99 -0.22 11.28
C LEU A 46 -3.70 0.99 12.17
N PRO A 47 -2.96 0.82 13.28
CA PRO A 47 -2.44 1.95 14.04
C PRO A 47 -1.52 2.83 13.17
N GLU A 48 -1.57 4.14 13.40
CA GLU A 48 -0.78 5.11 12.63
C GLU A 48 0.73 4.82 12.69
N ILE A 49 1.24 4.41 13.85
CA ILE A 49 2.64 3.95 14.02
C ILE A 49 3.02 2.76 13.13
N VAL A 50 2.06 1.90 12.74
CA VAL A 50 2.31 0.79 11.80
C VAL A 50 2.28 1.32 10.38
N VAL A 51 1.33 2.20 10.07
CA VAL A 51 1.22 2.84 8.75
C VAL A 51 2.49 3.65 8.44
N GLU A 52 3.00 4.43 9.40
CA GLU A 52 4.24 5.20 9.27
C GLU A 52 5.44 4.34 8.88
N LYS A 53 5.53 3.12 9.42
CA LYS A 53 6.60 2.17 9.09
C LYS A 53 6.47 1.54 7.71
N LEU A 54 5.29 1.63 7.10
CA LEU A 54 5.01 1.12 5.75
C LEU A 54 5.15 2.22 4.70
N ILE A 55 5.36 3.48 5.09
CA ILE A 55 5.55 4.58 4.15
C ILE A 55 6.84 4.34 3.37
N VAL A 56 6.71 4.37 2.06
CA VAL A 56 7.83 4.49 1.14
C VAL A 56 7.83 5.93 0.66
N TRP A 57 8.97 6.60 0.81
CA TRP A 57 9.20 7.89 0.21
C TRP A 57 9.75 7.64 -1.20
N ASP A 58 9.15 8.31 -2.18
CA ASP A 58 9.69 8.33 -3.53
C ASP A 58 10.82 9.36 -3.56
N ASP A 59 12.00 9.00 -4.09
CA ASP A 59 13.08 9.96 -4.32
C ASP A 59 12.88 10.62 -5.69
N TYR A 60 12.33 11.82 -5.74
CA TYR A 60 12.22 12.61 -6.97
C TYR A 60 13.42 13.55 -7.13
N GLU A 61 13.97 13.67 -8.34
CA GLU A 61 15.09 14.60 -8.64
C GLU A 61 14.77 16.07 -8.31
N SER A 62 13.49 16.44 -8.26
CA SER A 62 13.04 17.79 -7.89
C SER A 62 13.13 18.08 -6.38
N GLU A 63 13.37 17.07 -5.55
CA GLU A 63 13.35 17.20 -4.09
C GLU A 63 14.73 17.50 -3.48
N TYR A 64 15.77 17.54 -4.31
CA TYR A 64 17.13 17.84 -3.85
C TYR A 64 17.93 18.62 -4.88
N THR A 65 18.94 19.35 -4.39
CA THR A 65 20.00 19.92 -5.22
C THR A 65 21.21 19.00 -5.19
N THR A 66 21.72 18.62 -6.37
CA THR A 66 22.92 17.79 -6.51
C THR A 66 24.18 18.64 -6.63
N PHE A 67 25.24 18.22 -5.92
CA PHE A 67 26.59 18.72 -6.07
C PHE A 67 27.53 17.59 -6.45
N ASP A 68 28.29 17.74 -7.53
CA ASP A 68 29.41 16.84 -7.85
C ASP A 68 30.64 17.30 -7.05
N VAL A 69 31.08 16.45 -6.13
CA VAL A 69 32.26 16.68 -5.31
C VAL A 69 33.25 15.55 -5.55
N CYS A 70 34.30 15.83 -6.32
CA CYS A 70 35.36 14.87 -6.68
C CYS A 70 34.81 13.60 -7.37
N GLY A 71 33.78 13.71 -8.20
CA GLY A 71 33.16 12.58 -8.91
C GLY A 71 32.16 11.80 -8.06
N THR A 72 31.75 12.35 -6.91
CA THR A 72 30.69 11.81 -6.05
C THR A 72 29.52 12.78 -6.04
N GLU A 73 28.32 12.29 -6.35
CA GLU A 73 27.11 13.09 -6.22
C GLU A 73 26.67 13.15 -4.76
N ILE A 74 26.47 14.37 -4.27
CA ILE A 74 25.94 14.66 -2.94
C ILE A 74 24.61 15.40 -3.11
N HIS A 75 23.54 14.83 -2.57
CA HIS A 75 22.20 15.39 -2.62
C HIS A 75 21.89 16.19 -1.35
N VAL A 76 21.48 17.44 -1.52
CA VAL A 76 21.04 18.32 -0.44
C VAL A 76 19.54 18.55 -0.59
N LEU A 77 18.76 17.99 0.34
CA LEU A 77 17.29 18.04 0.33
C LEU A 77 16.74 19.42 0.65
N ASP A 78 17.39 20.16 1.55
CA ASP A 78 16.93 21.48 1.98
C ASP A 78 17.37 22.56 0.98
N GLU A 79 16.39 23.25 0.37
CA GLU A 79 16.62 24.24 -0.68
C GLU A 79 17.38 25.48 -0.16
N GLU A 80 17.05 25.97 1.03
CA GLU A 80 17.73 27.13 1.63
C GLU A 80 19.20 26.82 1.93
N LEU A 81 19.47 25.61 2.45
CA LEU A 81 20.82 25.12 2.67
C LEU A 81 21.58 24.98 1.35
N ALA A 82 20.95 24.42 0.30
CA ALA A 82 21.56 24.30 -1.01
C ALA A 82 21.94 25.66 -1.59
N GLU A 83 21.05 26.66 -1.49
CA GLU A 83 21.34 28.03 -1.93
C GLU A 83 22.47 28.67 -1.12
N ALA A 84 22.51 28.49 0.20
CA ALA A 84 23.61 28.97 1.02
C ALA A 84 24.95 28.33 0.62
N LEU A 85 24.96 27.03 0.32
CA LEU A 85 26.14 26.31 -0.14
C LEU A 85 26.63 26.79 -1.52
N LYS A 86 25.71 27.18 -2.43
CA LYS A 86 26.07 27.75 -3.74
C LYS A 86 26.82 29.08 -3.63
N GLN A 87 26.63 29.84 -2.54
CA GLN A 87 27.34 31.11 -2.29
C GLN A 87 28.79 30.91 -1.83
N LEU A 88 29.17 29.70 -1.39
CA LEU A 88 30.53 29.41 -0.95
C LEU A 88 31.46 29.17 -2.15
N PRO A 89 32.75 29.56 -2.05
CA PRO A 89 33.77 29.12 -2.99
C PRO A 89 33.80 27.60 -3.05
N GLU A 90 33.99 27.05 -4.26
CA GLU A 90 33.93 25.61 -4.52
C GLU A 90 34.78 24.78 -3.55
N GLN A 91 36.02 25.21 -3.28
CA GLN A 91 36.91 24.50 -2.35
C GLN A 91 36.32 24.41 -0.94
N SER A 92 35.79 25.51 -0.40
CA SER A 92 35.18 25.54 0.94
C SER A 92 33.89 24.73 0.98
N ARG A 93 33.04 24.84 -0.06
CA ARG A 93 31.81 24.07 -0.20
C ARG A 93 32.09 22.58 -0.22
N ASN A 94 33.06 22.14 -1.03
CA ASN A 94 33.42 20.74 -1.17
C ASN A 94 33.97 20.16 0.15
N ILE A 95 34.77 20.93 0.91
CA ILE A 95 35.23 20.52 2.24
C ILE A 95 34.05 20.27 3.19
N VAL A 96 33.08 21.19 3.24
CA VAL A 96 31.89 21.06 4.10
C VAL A 96 31.06 19.84 3.68
N LEU A 97 30.76 19.72 2.39
CA LEU A 97 29.95 18.62 1.87
C LEU A 97 30.61 17.26 2.10
N MET A 98 31.93 17.14 1.84
CA MET A 98 32.66 15.89 2.11
C MET A 98 32.66 15.53 3.60
N PHE A 99 32.83 16.52 4.48
CA PHE A 99 32.91 16.26 5.93
C PHE A 99 31.60 15.71 6.50
N PHE A 100 30.45 16.26 6.10
CA PHE A 100 29.15 15.85 6.64
C PHE A 100 28.51 14.67 5.90
N SER A 101 28.84 14.44 4.63
CA SER A 101 28.22 13.36 3.85
C SER A 101 28.86 11.97 4.10
N TRP A 102 29.95 11.90 4.87
CA TRP A 102 30.69 10.67 5.17
C TRP A 102 30.53 10.21 6.63
N ILE A 103 29.63 10.83 7.39
CA ILE A 103 29.27 10.48 8.77
C ILE A 103 27.88 9.84 8.77
#